data_AF-A0A919RXF2-F1
#
_entry.id   AF-A0A919RXF2-F1
#
_cell.length_a   1.000
_cell.length_b   1.000
_cell.length_c   1.000
_cell.angle_alpha   90.00
_cell.angle_beta   90.00
_cell.angle_gamma   90.00
#
_symmetry.space_group_name_H-M   'P 1'
#
loop_
_entity.id
_entity.type
_entity.pdbx_description
1 polymer ?
#
loop_
_entity_poly.entity_id
_entity_poly.type
_entity_poly.pdbx_seq_one_letter_code
_entity_poly.pdbx_strand_id
1 'polypeptide(L)'
;MKSSIKEFTKVLLFGLPTFFVGIIYLLGFYPGVMTADSLAQWDQMNTFQLSDWHPVMHTLFNYLITRIWYSPAAIVLVQIIMISLTFGYAMSTFYRLGVNKKILISLSILFSIFPPTGLMSICLWKDIPYSAMISLMTILLLDLHYRGSTLLTNSLFIITLILCSFGVLFFRHNGLIPFIATYIGLLIVYRNEAKRLFILFTSILIVFSIVKGPIFSMLNVQPTQKSEAFGVLVNGIGAVVKDNGNITEEQKGQLNKILPYELWGKDYYAYSTNSIKFDKQFNSSIISNNPSEFVKLSFEIFKQNPGIFIKSYFRQISLIWETRQSGDNYVFIWEYPINQNKYNLLNAPKSNRISDYLFNFMDYTGKHPSIFWRPAIFMYLTFAIFIYEFIKLNKKIILVSVPLFFNIASLLISMPAQDYRYLFSNVIIFFGILPMILVSNKRLKI
;
A
#
# COMPACT_ATOMS: atom_id res chain seq x y z
N MET A 1 13.15 -19.27 -25.31
CA MET A 1 13.18 -20.15 -24.11
C MET A 1 14.51 -20.07 -23.33
N LYS A 2 15.69 -20.34 -23.92
CA LYS A 2 16.98 -20.26 -23.19
C LYS A 2 17.31 -18.86 -22.62
N SER A 3 16.95 -17.78 -23.34
CA SER A 3 17.16 -16.40 -22.88
C SER A 3 16.29 -16.04 -21.66
N SER A 4 14.99 -16.37 -21.71
CA SER A 4 14.05 -16.09 -20.62
C SER A 4 14.37 -16.87 -19.34
N ILE A 5 14.87 -18.10 -19.46
CA ILE A 5 15.33 -18.89 -18.30
C ILE A 5 16.51 -18.19 -17.61
N LYS A 6 17.51 -17.72 -18.37
CA LYS A 6 18.66 -16.99 -17.80
C LYS A 6 18.23 -15.69 -17.11
N GLU A 7 17.28 -14.97 -17.68
CA GLU A 7 16.72 -13.75 -17.07
C GLU A 7 16.01 -14.06 -15.75
N PHE A 8 15.19 -15.11 -15.71
CA PHE A 8 14.50 -15.54 -14.51
C PHE A 8 15.47 -16.02 -13.42
N THR A 9 16.54 -16.73 -13.77
CA THR A 9 17.58 -17.11 -12.81
C THR A 9 18.22 -15.89 -12.13
N LYS A 10 18.38 -14.77 -12.84
CA LYS A 10 18.89 -13.53 -12.23
C LYS A 10 17.89 -12.89 -11.28
N VAL A 11 16.61 -12.92 -11.62
CA VAL A 11 15.53 -12.48 -10.72
C VAL A 11 15.60 -13.26 -9.41
N LEU A 12 15.68 -14.59 -9.49
CA LEU A 12 15.82 -15.45 -8.31
C LEU A 12 17.07 -15.11 -7.52
N LEU A 13 18.24 -15.04 -8.18
CA LEU A 13 19.52 -14.73 -7.52
C LEU A 13 19.47 -13.46 -6.68
N PHE A 14 18.93 -12.37 -7.23
CA PHE A 14 18.86 -11.10 -6.52
C PHE A 14 17.71 -11.03 -5.49
N GLY A 15 16.68 -11.87 -5.63
CA GLY A 15 15.59 -12.01 -4.67
C GLY A 15 15.90 -12.94 -3.50
N LEU A 16 16.90 -13.82 -3.61
CA LEU A 16 17.26 -14.80 -2.57
C LEU A 16 17.48 -14.16 -1.18
N PRO A 17 18.22 -13.04 -1.02
CA PRO A 17 18.40 -12.43 0.30
C PRO A 17 17.06 -12.07 0.97
N THR A 18 16.13 -11.50 0.21
CA THR A 18 14.80 -11.10 0.72
C THR A 18 13.99 -12.33 1.10
N PHE A 19 14.05 -13.38 0.28
CA PHE A 19 13.37 -14.62 0.55
C PHE A 19 13.87 -15.25 1.86
N PHE A 20 15.19 -15.40 2.02
CA PHE A 20 15.77 -16.01 3.21
C PHE A 20 15.51 -15.21 4.49
N VAL A 21 15.63 -13.88 4.44
CA VAL A 21 15.31 -13.05 5.61
C VAL A 21 13.81 -13.15 5.94
N GLY A 22 12.93 -13.11 4.95
CA GLY A 22 11.50 -13.32 5.15
C GLY A 22 11.19 -14.67 5.81
N ILE A 23 11.87 -15.75 5.41
CA ILE A 23 11.74 -17.07 6.05
C ILE A 23 12.21 -17.04 7.51
N ILE A 24 13.31 -16.36 7.83
CA ILE A 24 13.77 -16.21 9.22
C ILE A 24 12.70 -15.52 10.08
N TYR A 25 12.08 -14.44 9.58
CA TYR A 25 10.98 -13.77 10.26
C TYR A 25 9.76 -14.69 10.41
N LEU A 26 9.39 -15.43 9.36
CA LEU A 26 8.28 -16.38 9.42
C LEU A 26 8.54 -17.47 10.46
N LEU A 27 9.76 -17.97 10.60
CA LEU A 27 10.11 -18.97 11.61
C LEU A 27 10.06 -18.40 13.03
N GLY A 28 10.52 -17.15 13.23
CA GLY A 28 10.50 -16.48 14.53
C GLY A 28 9.11 -16.05 15.00
N PHE A 29 8.19 -15.76 14.07
CA PHE A 29 6.82 -15.30 14.38
C PHE A 29 5.74 -16.24 13.84
N TYR A 30 6.08 -17.50 13.58
CA TYR A 30 5.18 -18.47 12.96
C TYR A 30 3.80 -18.51 13.65
N PRO A 31 2.67 -18.59 12.90
CA PRO A 31 2.56 -18.70 11.44
C PRO A 31 2.60 -17.35 10.69
N GLY A 32 2.88 -16.25 11.38
CA GLY A 32 2.86 -14.89 10.83
C GLY A 32 2.32 -13.89 11.85
N VAL A 33 2.18 -12.64 11.42
CA VAL A 33 1.58 -11.56 12.23
C VAL A 33 0.18 -11.26 11.68
N MET A 34 -0.82 -11.29 12.56
CA MET A 34 -2.22 -11.04 12.21
C MET A 34 -2.82 -10.02 13.16
N THR A 35 -3.61 -9.09 12.62
CA THR A 35 -4.39 -8.11 13.39
C THR A 35 -5.88 -8.31 13.16
N ALA A 36 -6.71 -7.43 13.72
CA ALA A 36 -8.16 -7.44 13.49
C ALA A 36 -8.53 -7.52 11.99
N ASP A 37 -7.87 -6.76 11.11
CA ASP A 37 -8.10 -6.81 9.66
C ASP A 37 -7.85 -8.22 9.08
N SER A 38 -6.72 -8.83 9.46
CA SER A 38 -6.31 -10.15 8.97
C SER A 38 -7.25 -11.25 9.48
N LEU A 39 -7.66 -11.15 10.75
CA LEU A 39 -8.60 -12.08 11.38
C LEU A 39 -10.00 -11.94 10.78
N ALA A 40 -10.42 -10.72 10.42
CA ALA A 40 -11.68 -10.49 9.71
C ALA A 40 -11.66 -11.15 8.31
N GLN A 41 -10.57 -10.99 7.55
CA GLN A 41 -10.46 -11.70 6.26
C GLN A 41 -10.36 -13.22 6.44
N TRP A 42 -9.67 -13.69 7.49
CA TRP A 42 -9.65 -15.11 7.85
C TRP A 42 -11.04 -15.65 8.14
N ASP A 43 -11.87 -14.90 8.87
CA ASP A 43 -13.26 -15.25 9.13
C ASP A 43 -14.09 -15.34 7.84
N GLN A 44 -13.98 -14.33 6.98
CA GLN A 44 -14.69 -14.32 5.69
C GLN A 44 -14.33 -15.52 4.81
N MET A 45 -13.08 -15.98 4.82
CA MET A 45 -12.68 -17.19 4.07
C MET A 45 -13.32 -18.47 4.60
N ASN A 46 -13.60 -18.53 5.90
CA ASN A 46 -14.15 -19.72 6.55
C ASN A 46 -15.69 -19.76 6.51
N THR A 47 -16.32 -18.59 6.63
CA THR A 47 -17.78 -18.46 6.65
C THR A 47 -18.38 -18.18 5.27
N PHE A 48 -17.55 -17.72 4.32
CA PHE A 48 -17.99 -17.18 3.03
C PHE A 48 -18.99 -16.02 3.14
N GLN A 49 -19.09 -15.38 4.31
CA GLN A 49 -19.82 -14.13 4.48
C GLN A 49 -18.93 -12.97 4.03
N LEU A 50 -18.91 -12.74 2.72
CA LEU A 50 -17.98 -11.80 2.10
C LEU A 50 -18.44 -10.36 2.29
N SER A 51 -17.55 -9.52 2.78
CA SER A 51 -17.73 -8.07 2.90
C SER A 51 -16.56 -7.36 2.27
N ASP A 52 -16.86 -6.40 1.39
CA ASP A 52 -15.86 -5.63 0.65
C ASP A 52 -15.21 -4.53 1.50
N TRP A 53 -15.57 -4.41 2.79
CA TRP A 53 -14.87 -3.55 3.76
C TRP A 53 -13.35 -3.75 3.71
N HIS A 54 -12.93 -5.01 3.53
CA HIS A 54 -11.64 -5.34 2.95
C HIS A 54 -11.86 -5.93 1.56
N PRO A 55 -11.00 -5.64 0.57
CA PRO A 55 -11.20 -6.09 -0.79
C PRO A 55 -11.41 -7.60 -0.87
N VAL A 56 -12.60 -8.01 -1.34
CA VAL A 56 -13.00 -9.43 -1.38
C VAL A 56 -12.04 -10.26 -2.21
N MET A 57 -11.49 -9.70 -3.28
CA MET A 57 -10.53 -10.42 -4.12
C MET A 57 -9.23 -10.75 -3.38
N HIS A 58 -8.81 -9.95 -2.39
CA HIS A 58 -7.69 -10.34 -1.50
C HIS A 58 -8.10 -11.49 -0.58
N THR A 59 -9.32 -11.47 -0.04
CA THR A 59 -9.88 -12.58 0.75
C THR A 59 -9.91 -13.87 -0.09
N LEU A 60 -10.41 -13.81 -1.33
CA LEU A 60 -10.46 -14.97 -2.23
C LEU A 60 -9.08 -15.44 -2.67
N PHE A 61 -8.13 -14.53 -2.89
CA PHE A 61 -6.73 -14.87 -3.15
C PHE A 61 -6.12 -15.68 -2.00
N ASN A 62 -6.33 -15.23 -0.75
CA ASN A 62 -5.91 -15.95 0.44
C ASN A 62 -6.63 -17.29 0.58
N TYR A 63 -7.92 -17.35 0.23
CA TYR A 63 -8.70 -18.59 0.25
C TYR A 63 -8.10 -19.63 -0.71
N LEU A 64 -7.74 -19.23 -1.93
CA LEU A 64 -7.11 -20.14 -2.90
C LEU A 64 -5.75 -20.65 -2.42
N ILE A 65 -4.93 -19.81 -1.79
CA ILE A 65 -3.64 -20.23 -1.22
C ILE A 65 -3.86 -21.28 -0.12
N THR A 66 -4.85 -21.05 0.74
CA THR A 66 -5.14 -21.95 1.87
C THR A 66 -5.77 -23.28 1.46
N ARG A 67 -6.19 -23.44 0.19
CA ARG A 67 -6.56 -24.75 -0.37
C ARG A 67 -5.38 -25.70 -0.54
N ILE A 68 -4.17 -25.17 -0.71
CA ILE A 68 -2.94 -25.97 -0.80
C ILE A 68 -2.43 -26.28 0.60
N TRP A 69 -2.41 -25.26 1.46
CA TRP A 69 -1.99 -25.38 2.86
C TRP A 69 -2.83 -24.45 3.74
N TYR A 70 -3.74 -25.03 4.51
CA TYR A 70 -4.64 -24.28 5.40
C TYR A 70 -3.89 -23.75 6.63
N SER A 71 -3.18 -22.64 6.44
CA SER A 71 -2.36 -21.97 7.46
C SER A 71 -2.10 -20.52 7.07
N PRO A 72 -2.07 -19.56 8.03
CA PRO A 72 -1.61 -18.20 7.77
C PRO A 72 -0.20 -18.17 7.15
N ALA A 73 0.65 -19.14 7.50
CA ALA A 73 2.01 -19.24 6.98
C ALA A 73 2.06 -19.49 5.46
N ALA A 74 1.02 -20.11 4.88
CA ALA A 74 0.94 -20.28 3.43
C ALA A 74 0.79 -18.94 2.71
N ILE A 75 -0.08 -18.06 3.25
CA ILE A 75 -0.30 -16.71 2.73
C ILE A 75 0.99 -15.90 2.89
N VAL A 76 1.62 -15.94 4.06
CA VAL A 76 2.90 -15.25 4.31
C VAL A 76 4.00 -15.72 3.36
N LEU A 77 4.11 -17.02 3.10
CA LEU A 77 5.10 -17.55 2.16
C LEU A 77 4.89 -16.97 0.75
N VAL A 78 3.65 -16.87 0.29
CA VAL A 78 3.34 -16.22 -0.99
C VAL A 78 3.72 -14.74 -0.97
N GLN A 79 3.46 -14.00 0.12
CA GLN A 79 3.88 -12.59 0.26
C GLN A 79 5.40 -12.44 0.19
N ILE A 80 6.15 -13.29 0.90
CA ILE A 80 7.62 -13.32 0.86
C ILE A 80 8.11 -13.53 -0.58
N ILE A 81 7.52 -14.49 -1.30
CA ILE A 81 7.84 -14.75 -2.71
C ILE A 81 7.54 -13.52 -3.58
N MET A 82 6.37 -12.89 -3.43
CA MET A 82 5.99 -11.71 -4.21
C MET A 82 6.96 -10.54 -4.01
N ILE A 83 7.35 -10.23 -2.77
CA ILE A 83 8.31 -9.15 -2.48
C ILE A 83 9.69 -9.52 -3.04
N SER A 84 10.13 -10.76 -2.84
CA SER A 84 11.44 -11.25 -3.31
C SER A 84 11.56 -11.22 -4.83
N LEU A 85 10.52 -11.64 -5.56
CA LEU A 85 10.48 -11.58 -7.01
C LEU A 85 10.41 -10.14 -7.53
N THR A 86 9.65 -9.27 -6.86
CA THR A 86 9.57 -7.84 -7.22
C THR A 86 10.94 -7.18 -7.10
N PHE A 87 11.60 -7.35 -5.96
CA PHE A 87 12.93 -6.76 -5.72
C PHE A 87 14.01 -7.41 -6.61
N GLY A 88 13.95 -8.73 -6.76
CA GLY A 88 14.81 -9.47 -7.67
C GLY A 88 14.69 -9.02 -9.12
N TYR A 89 13.47 -8.69 -9.57
CA TYR A 89 13.22 -8.16 -10.91
C TYR A 89 13.82 -6.76 -11.08
N ALA A 90 13.71 -5.87 -10.07
CA ALA A 90 14.38 -4.58 -10.08
C ALA A 90 15.90 -4.71 -10.26
N MET A 91 16.54 -5.49 -9.40
CA MET A 91 17.99 -5.69 -9.47
C MET A 91 18.43 -6.37 -10.77
N SER A 92 17.65 -7.34 -11.26
CA SER A 92 17.89 -7.96 -12.57
C SER A 92 17.83 -6.95 -13.72
N THR A 93 16.88 -5.99 -13.66
CA THR A 93 16.80 -4.88 -14.62
C THR A 93 18.07 -4.03 -14.60
N PHE A 94 18.55 -3.62 -13.43
CA PHE A 94 19.81 -2.85 -13.34
C PHE A 94 21.05 -3.64 -13.71
N TYR A 95 21.06 -4.96 -13.46
CA TYR A 95 22.13 -5.83 -13.90
C TYR A 95 22.24 -5.85 -15.43
N ARG A 96 21.09 -5.92 -16.14
CA ARG A 96 21.05 -5.81 -17.61
C ARG A 96 21.52 -4.45 -18.11
N LEU A 97 21.25 -3.39 -17.34
CA LEU A 97 21.74 -2.03 -17.61
C LEU A 97 23.23 -1.84 -17.26
N GLY A 98 23.95 -2.91 -16.88
CA GLY A 98 25.38 -2.88 -16.66
C GLY A 98 25.81 -2.37 -15.28
N VAL A 99 24.91 -2.35 -14.29
CA VAL A 99 25.29 -2.09 -12.89
C VAL A 99 26.06 -3.30 -12.35
N ASN A 100 27.10 -3.04 -11.56
CA ASN A 100 27.97 -4.08 -11.01
C ASN A 100 27.17 -5.06 -10.12
N LYS A 101 27.33 -6.37 -10.38
CA LYS A 101 26.65 -7.45 -9.63
C LYS A 101 26.82 -7.34 -8.12
N LYS A 102 28.01 -6.98 -7.63
CA LYS A 102 28.29 -6.86 -6.19
C LYS A 102 27.45 -5.76 -5.55
N ILE A 103 27.33 -4.61 -6.22
CA ILE A 103 26.49 -3.49 -5.75
C ILE A 103 25.03 -3.95 -5.62
N LEU A 104 24.52 -4.66 -6.64
CA LEU A 104 23.14 -5.15 -6.64
C LEU A 104 22.88 -6.19 -5.54
N ILE A 105 23.83 -7.11 -5.29
CA ILE A 105 23.73 -8.06 -4.18
C ILE A 105 23.76 -7.33 -2.83
N SER A 106 24.67 -6.36 -2.66
CA SER A 106 24.76 -5.55 -1.45
C SER A 106 23.45 -4.79 -1.18
N LEU A 107 22.82 -4.23 -2.22
CA LEU A 107 21.52 -3.58 -2.11
C LEU A 107 20.39 -4.56 -1.77
N SER A 108 20.38 -5.76 -2.37
CA SER A 108 19.45 -6.82 -1.96
C SER A 108 19.60 -7.18 -0.49
N ILE A 109 20.83 -7.32 0.02
CA ILE A 109 21.06 -7.60 1.44
C ILE A 109 20.58 -6.44 2.30
N LEU A 110 20.96 -5.20 1.96
CA LEU A 110 20.58 -4.00 2.71
C LEU A 110 19.06 -3.83 2.80
N PHE A 111 18.34 -4.00 1.68
CA PHE A 111 16.88 -4.00 1.66
C PHE A 111 16.30 -5.12 2.54
N SER A 112 16.88 -6.31 2.47
CA SER A 112 16.36 -7.49 3.19
C SER A 112 16.52 -7.39 4.70
N ILE A 113 17.65 -6.86 5.19
CA ILE A 113 17.91 -6.70 6.63
C ILE A 113 17.23 -5.44 7.21
N PHE A 114 16.69 -4.56 6.37
CA PHE A 114 15.97 -3.38 6.83
C PHE A 114 14.72 -3.83 7.62
N PRO A 115 14.52 -3.40 8.89
CA PRO A 115 13.52 -3.98 9.78
C PRO A 115 12.10 -4.02 9.20
N PRO A 116 11.61 -2.93 8.56
CA PRO A 116 10.30 -2.96 7.90
C PRO A 116 10.16 -4.03 6.82
N THR A 117 11.22 -4.36 6.09
CA THR A 117 11.15 -5.39 5.04
C THR A 117 10.84 -6.76 5.63
N GLY A 118 11.58 -7.16 6.67
CA GLY A 118 11.38 -8.43 7.35
C GLY A 118 9.99 -8.52 7.99
N LEU A 119 9.62 -7.52 8.80
CA LEU A 119 8.35 -7.53 9.51
C LEU A 119 7.15 -7.45 8.57
N MET A 120 7.14 -6.50 7.63
CA MET A 120 6.00 -6.34 6.71
C MET A 120 5.81 -7.57 5.83
N SER A 121 6.87 -8.31 5.49
CA SER A 121 6.74 -9.53 4.68
C SER A 121 5.89 -10.62 5.35
N ILE A 122 5.79 -10.61 6.69
CA ILE A 122 5.06 -11.60 7.48
C ILE A 122 3.75 -11.09 8.09
N CYS A 123 3.43 -9.79 7.94
CA CYS A 123 2.14 -9.25 8.34
C CYS A 123 1.09 -9.59 7.28
N LEU A 124 0.01 -10.26 7.67
CA LEU A 124 -1.08 -10.65 6.75
C LEU A 124 -2.02 -9.48 6.45
N TRP A 125 -1.49 -8.39 5.90
CA TRP A 125 -2.28 -7.26 5.44
C TRP A 125 -2.32 -7.21 3.93
N LYS A 126 -3.50 -6.95 3.37
CA LYS A 126 -3.73 -6.67 1.94
C LYS A 126 -2.77 -5.63 1.33
N ASP A 127 -2.24 -4.76 2.19
CA ASP A 127 -1.35 -3.65 1.88
C ASP A 127 0.03 -4.13 1.44
N ILE A 128 0.45 -5.31 1.91
CA ILE A 128 1.75 -5.90 1.62
C ILE A 128 1.81 -6.43 0.18
N PRO A 129 0.93 -7.35 -0.26
CA PRO A 129 0.89 -7.76 -1.66
C PRO A 129 0.54 -6.58 -2.58
N TYR A 130 -0.31 -5.64 -2.16
CA TYR A 130 -0.55 -4.41 -2.90
C TYR A 130 0.72 -3.57 -3.10
N SER A 131 1.52 -3.36 -2.05
CA SER A 131 2.78 -2.62 -2.12
C SER A 131 3.77 -3.29 -3.07
N ALA A 132 3.84 -4.63 -3.06
CA ALA A 132 4.64 -5.39 -4.02
C ALA A 132 4.14 -5.14 -5.47
N MET A 133 2.83 -5.13 -5.71
CA MET A 133 2.26 -4.89 -7.04
C MET A 133 2.47 -3.46 -7.54
N ILE A 134 2.28 -2.42 -6.72
CA ILE A 134 2.60 -1.03 -7.10
C ILE A 134 4.10 -0.86 -7.40
N SER A 135 4.95 -1.52 -6.61
CA SER A 135 6.40 -1.50 -6.81
C SER A 135 6.78 -2.21 -8.11
N LEU A 136 6.20 -3.39 -8.37
CA LEU A 136 6.40 -4.13 -9.61
C LEU A 136 5.94 -3.32 -10.82
N MET A 137 4.78 -2.65 -10.74
CA MET A 137 4.29 -1.76 -11.81
C MET A 137 5.31 -0.65 -12.10
N THR A 138 5.84 0.00 -11.06
CA THR A 138 6.91 1.00 -11.18
C THR A 138 8.15 0.44 -11.90
N ILE A 139 8.59 -0.76 -11.50
CA ILE A 139 9.78 -1.41 -12.08
C ILE A 139 9.53 -1.89 -13.52
N LEU A 140 8.30 -2.34 -13.85
CA LEU A 140 7.93 -2.69 -15.24
C LEU A 140 7.95 -1.46 -16.14
N LEU A 141 7.46 -0.31 -15.68
CA LEU A 141 7.55 0.95 -16.41
C LEU A 141 9.00 1.41 -16.57
N LEU A 142 9.85 1.14 -15.59
CA LEU A 142 11.29 1.38 -15.68
C LEU A 142 11.95 0.49 -16.75
N ASP A 143 11.67 -0.82 -16.78
CA ASP A 143 12.20 -1.73 -17.82
C ASP A 143 11.69 -1.29 -19.21
N LEU A 144 10.42 -0.88 -19.31
CA LEU A 144 9.80 -0.32 -20.51
C LEU A 144 10.45 1.00 -20.96
N HIS A 145 10.81 1.88 -20.01
CA HIS A 145 11.52 3.12 -20.32
C HIS A 145 12.88 2.85 -20.96
N TYR A 146 13.65 1.90 -20.40
CA TYR A 146 15.00 1.62 -20.88
C TYR A 146 15.05 0.73 -22.14
N ARG A 147 14.11 -0.20 -22.29
CA ARG A 147 14.08 -1.13 -23.45
C ARG A 147 13.18 -0.66 -24.59
N GLY A 148 12.33 0.34 -24.34
CA GLY A 148 11.46 0.93 -25.35
C GLY A 148 10.20 0.11 -25.64
N SER A 149 9.40 0.59 -26.60
CA SER A 149 8.06 0.07 -26.89
C SER A 149 8.01 -1.38 -27.39
N THR A 150 9.14 -1.96 -27.82
CA THR A 150 9.20 -3.37 -28.23
C THR A 150 8.85 -4.32 -27.08
N LEU A 151 8.97 -3.89 -25.82
CA LEU A 151 8.47 -4.67 -24.70
C LEU A 151 6.95 -4.85 -24.72
N LEU A 152 6.21 -3.93 -25.33
CA LEU A 152 4.75 -4.02 -25.44
C LEU A 152 4.29 -5.09 -26.44
N THR A 153 5.20 -5.75 -27.16
CA THR A 153 4.90 -6.96 -27.96
C THR A 153 5.33 -8.24 -27.25
N ASN A 154 6.06 -8.15 -26.14
CA ASN A 154 6.55 -9.31 -25.41
C ASN A 154 5.44 -9.91 -24.53
N SER A 155 5.04 -11.15 -24.81
CA SER A 155 3.94 -11.82 -24.10
C SER A 155 4.16 -11.95 -22.60
N LEU A 156 5.39 -12.26 -22.15
CA LEU A 156 5.70 -12.38 -20.73
C LEU A 156 5.58 -11.03 -20.02
N PHE A 157 6.08 -9.95 -20.64
CA PHE A 157 5.93 -8.60 -20.11
C PHE A 157 4.45 -8.20 -20.00
N ILE A 158 3.65 -8.45 -21.05
CA ILE A 158 2.22 -8.13 -21.06
C ILE A 158 1.45 -8.94 -20.01
N ILE A 159 1.70 -10.24 -19.89
CA ILE A 159 1.08 -11.08 -18.85
C ILE A 159 1.46 -10.56 -17.46
N THR A 160 2.73 -10.23 -17.24
CA THR A 160 3.20 -9.69 -15.96
C THR A 160 2.52 -8.34 -15.65
N LEU A 161 2.38 -7.47 -16.64
CA LEU A 161 1.69 -6.18 -16.51
C LEU A 161 0.20 -6.35 -16.22
N ILE A 162 -0.47 -7.34 -16.83
CA ILE A 162 -1.88 -7.67 -16.55
C ILE A 162 -2.05 -8.15 -15.11
N LEU A 163 -1.25 -9.14 -14.69
CA LEU A 163 -1.31 -9.68 -13.32
C LEU A 163 -1.01 -8.59 -12.29
N CYS A 164 -0.01 -7.76 -12.56
CA CYS A 164 0.33 -6.61 -11.75
C CYS A 164 -0.82 -5.60 -11.65
N SER A 165 -1.47 -5.29 -12.78
CA SER A 165 -2.61 -4.36 -12.83
C SER A 165 -3.81 -4.87 -12.03
N PHE A 166 -4.12 -6.17 -12.14
CA PHE A 166 -5.15 -6.79 -11.32
C PHE A 166 -4.78 -6.77 -9.83
N GLY A 167 -3.52 -7.05 -9.48
CA GLY A 167 -3.06 -6.94 -8.10
C GLY A 167 -3.22 -5.52 -7.53
N VAL A 168 -2.89 -4.49 -8.33
CA VAL A 168 -3.12 -3.08 -7.95
C VAL A 168 -4.62 -2.79 -7.76
N LEU A 169 -5.47 -3.21 -8.68
CA LEU A 169 -6.91 -2.93 -8.64
C LEU A 169 -7.67 -3.70 -7.54
N PHE A 170 -7.28 -4.94 -7.28
CA PHE A 170 -8.06 -5.87 -6.45
C PHE A 170 -7.56 -6.01 -5.01
N PHE A 171 -6.28 -5.72 -4.73
CA PHE A 171 -5.79 -5.83 -3.36
C PHE A 171 -6.08 -4.59 -2.51
N ARG A 172 -6.32 -3.42 -3.11
CA ARG A 172 -6.83 -2.23 -2.41
C ARG A 172 -7.76 -1.37 -3.27
N HIS A 173 -8.79 -0.81 -2.64
CA HIS A 173 -9.76 0.07 -3.30
C HIS A 173 -9.11 1.35 -3.85
N ASN A 174 -8.09 1.88 -3.17
CA ASN A 174 -7.36 3.07 -3.62
C ASN A 174 -6.45 2.79 -4.84
N GLY A 175 -6.27 1.52 -5.23
CA GLY A 175 -5.48 1.13 -6.40
C GLY A 175 -6.03 1.56 -7.75
N LEU A 176 -7.32 1.93 -7.83
CA LEU A 176 -7.93 2.44 -9.06
C LEU A 176 -7.25 3.71 -9.58
N ILE A 177 -6.90 4.63 -8.67
CA ILE A 177 -6.26 5.92 -9.01
C ILE A 177 -4.88 5.72 -9.68
N PRO A 178 -3.90 5.02 -9.06
CA PRO A 178 -2.61 4.78 -9.70
C PRO A 178 -2.72 3.92 -10.97
N PHE A 179 -3.67 2.98 -11.05
CA PHE A 179 -3.91 2.21 -12.27
C PHE A 179 -4.35 3.11 -13.44
N ILE A 180 -5.41 3.91 -13.28
CA ILE A 180 -5.93 4.79 -14.34
C ILE A 180 -4.85 5.78 -14.77
N ALA A 181 -4.19 6.44 -13.81
CA ALA A 181 -3.14 7.40 -14.11
C ALA A 181 -1.97 6.77 -14.89
N THR A 182 -1.58 5.54 -14.53
CA THR A 182 -0.51 4.80 -15.23
C THR A 182 -0.88 4.50 -16.68
N TYR A 183 -2.09 4.02 -16.93
CA TYR A 183 -2.53 3.69 -18.29
C TYR A 183 -2.75 4.93 -19.16
N ILE A 184 -3.27 6.02 -18.59
CA ILE A 184 -3.31 7.33 -19.29
C ILE A 184 -1.90 7.78 -19.63
N GLY A 185 -0.96 7.69 -18.68
CA GLY A 185 0.45 8.01 -18.92
C GLY A 185 1.08 7.16 -20.03
N LEU A 186 0.80 5.85 -20.04
CA LEU A 186 1.25 4.92 -21.09
C LEU A 186 0.71 5.33 -22.47
N LEU A 187 -0.58 5.66 -22.57
CA LEU A 187 -1.22 6.10 -23.82
C LEU A 187 -0.60 7.41 -24.35
N ILE A 188 -0.29 8.36 -23.46
CA ILE A 188 0.33 9.64 -23.82
C ILE A 188 1.79 9.43 -24.29
N VAL A 189 2.58 8.65 -23.54
CA VAL A 189 4.03 8.51 -23.78
C VAL A 189 4.35 7.57 -24.94
N TYR A 190 3.55 6.51 -25.11
CA TYR A 190 3.71 5.49 -26.15
C TYR A 190 2.58 5.54 -27.18
N ARG A 191 2.29 6.75 -27.70
CA ARG A 191 1.22 7.02 -28.66
C ARG A 191 1.20 6.10 -29.90
N ASN A 192 2.36 5.63 -30.35
CA ASN A 192 2.45 4.71 -31.50
C ASN A 192 1.88 3.33 -31.18
N GLU A 193 1.85 2.95 -29.90
CA GLU A 193 1.25 1.70 -29.39
C GLU A 193 -0.13 1.94 -28.76
N ALA A 194 -0.72 3.13 -28.94
CA ALA A 194 -1.93 3.55 -28.23
C ALA A 194 -3.11 2.59 -28.45
N LYS A 195 -3.30 2.04 -29.66
CA LYS A 195 -4.35 1.05 -29.92
C LYS A 195 -4.19 -0.20 -29.05
N ARG A 196 -2.97 -0.75 -28.96
CA ARG A 196 -2.69 -1.94 -28.12
C ARG A 196 -2.89 -1.62 -26.64
N LEU A 197 -2.35 -0.49 -26.19
CA LEU A 197 -2.47 -0.04 -24.80
C LEU A 197 -3.92 0.25 -24.40
N PHE A 198 -4.72 0.81 -25.32
CA PHE A 198 -6.14 1.09 -25.10
C PHE A 198 -6.94 -0.21 -24.98
N ILE A 199 -6.70 -1.18 -25.87
CA ILE A 199 -7.31 -2.51 -25.77
C ILE A 199 -6.95 -3.17 -24.45
N LEU A 200 -5.68 -3.12 -24.05
CA LEU A 200 -5.22 -3.66 -22.77
C LEU A 200 -5.90 -2.98 -21.58
N PHE A 201 -5.93 -1.64 -21.57
CA PHE A 201 -6.54 -0.82 -20.52
C PHE A 201 -8.02 -1.15 -20.35
N THR A 202 -8.77 -1.10 -21.45
CA THR A 202 -10.21 -1.35 -21.47
C THR A 202 -10.54 -2.80 -21.12
N SER A 203 -9.76 -3.77 -21.60
CA SER A 203 -9.96 -5.18 -21.25
C SER A 203 -9.80 -5.43 -19.75
N ILE A 204 -8.78 -4.84 -19.12
CA ILE A 204 -8.57 -4.94 -17.66
C ILE A 204 -9.73 -4.26 -16.92
N LEU A 205 -10.17 -3.07 -17.35
CA LEU A 205 -11.31 -2.38 -16.75
C LEU A 205 -12.62 -3.16 -16.87
N ILE A 206 -12.86 -3.79 -18.02
CA ILE A 206 -14.04 -4.64 -18.24
C ILE A 206 -14.02 -5.81 -17.26
N VAL A 207 -12.89 -6.54 -17.16
CA VAL A 207 -12.76 -7.64 -16.19
C VAL A 207 -12.94 -7.15 -14.75
N PHE A 208 -12.32 -6.02 -14.39
CA PHE A 208 -12.49 -5.40 -13.07
C PHE A 208 -13.97 -5.09 -12.77
N SER A 209 -14.69 -4.52 -13.75
CA SER A 209 -16.10 -4.15 -13.62
C SER A 209 -17.02 -5.37 -13.54
N ILE A 210 -16.73 -6.42 -14.33
CA ILE A 210 -17.44 -7.71 -14.27
C ILE A 210 -17.24 -8.36 -12.89
N VAL A 211 -16.02 -8.33 -12.35
CA VAL A 211 -15.74 -8.89 -11.02
C VAL A 211 -16.47 -8.10 -9.93
N LYS A 212 -16.27 -6.77 -9.87
CA LYS A 212 -16.89 -5.90 -8.85
C LYS A 212 -18.41 -5.79 -8.97
N GLY A 213 -18.97 -6.00 -10.16
CA GLY A 213 -20.40 -5.91 -10.44
C GLY A 213 -21.08 -7.28 -10.35
N PRO A 214 -21.33 -7.96 -11.48
CA PRO A 214 -22.13 -9.18 -11.51
C PRO A 214 -21.57 -10.30 -10.64
N ILE A 215 -20.25 -10.53 -10.62
CA ILE A 215 -19.68 -11.63 -9.81
C ILE A 215 -19.86 -11.36 -8.31
N PHE A 216 -19.58 -10.15 -7.84
CA PHE A 216 -19.80 -9.78 -6.43
C PHE A 216 -21.28 -9.85 -6.04
N SER A 217 -22.18 -9.46 -6.95
CA SER A 217 -23.62 -9.58 -6.74
C SER A 217 -24.06 -11.05 -6.63
N MET A 218 -23.53 -11.94 -7.50
CA MET A 218 -23.79 -13.39 -7.45
C MET A 218 -23.26 -14.02 -6.14
N LEU A 219 -22.16 -13.50 -5.60
CA LEU A 219 -21.57 -13.94 -4.34
C LEU A 219 -22.20 -13.28 -3.10
N ASN A 220 -23.24 -12.44 -3.26
CA ASN A 220 -23.89 -11.68 -2.18
C ASN A 220 -22.90 -10.86 -1.33
N VAL A 221 -21.86 -10.32 -1.97
CA VAL A 221 -20.83 -9.51 -1.30
C VAL A 221 -21.47 -8.27 -0.68
N GLN A 222 -21.27 -8.08 0.62
CA GLN A 222 -21.71 -6.86 1.31
C GLN A 222 -20.81 -5.68 0.90
N PRO A 223 -21.36 -4.57 0.39
CA PRO A 223 -20.57 -3.44 -0.07
C PRO A 223 -19.90 -2.72 1.12
N THR A 224 -18.77 -2.04 0.83
CA THR A 224 -18.15 -1.13 1.81
C THR A 224 -19.10 0.04 2.09
N GLN A 225 -19.18 0.48 3.35
CA GLN A 225 -19.92 1.67 3.71
C GLN A 225 -19.27 2.91 3.07
N LYS A 226 -20.07 3.75 2.40
CA LYS A 226 -19.54 4.96 1.72
C LYS A 226 -18.93 5.95 2.71
N SER A 227 -19.35 5.93 3.97
CA SER A 227 -18.76 6.70 5.07
C SER A 227 -17.24 6.53 5.19
N GLU A 228 -16.69 5.38 4.81
CA GLU A 228 -15.26 5.10 4.86
C GLU A 228 -14.43 6.09 4.04
N ALA A 229 -14.97 6.58 2.91
CA ALA A 229 -14.30 7.53 2.04
C ALA A 229 -14.17 8.93 2.65
N PHE A 230 -14.92 9.25 3.71
CA PHE A 230 -15.01 10.60 4.26
C PHE A 230 -14.27 10.78 5.59
N GLY A 231 -13.36 9.88 5.94
CA GLY A 231 -12.61 9.93 7.20
C GLY A 231 -11.90 11.26 7.45
N VAL A 232 -11.27 11.85 6.42
CA VAL A 232 -10.63 13.18 6.51
C VAL A 232 -11.63 14.27 6.91
N LEU A 233 -12.84 14.24 6.34
CA LEU A 233 -13.87 15.23 6.65
C LEU A 233 -14.41 15.04 8.08
N VAL A 234 -14.67 13.79 8.48
CA VAL A 234 -15.09 13.44 9.85
C VAL A 234 -14.08 13.96 10.87
N ASN A 235 -12.78 13.72 10.64
CA ASN A 235 -11.75 14.17 11.57
C ASN A 235 -11.55 15.69 11.56
N GLY A 236 -11.74 16.34 10.40
CA GLY A 236 -11.77 17.80 10.31
C GLY A 236 -12.87 18.43 11.14
N ILE A 237 -14.09 17.87 11.09
CA ILE A 237 -15.22 18.30 11.93
C ILE A 237 -14.91 18.08 13.41
N GLY A 238 -14.40 16.90 13.78
CA GLY A 238 -14.01 16.61 15.17
C GLY A 238 -13.01 17.63 15.74
N ALA A 239 -12.05 18.07 14.92
CA ALA A 239 -11.11 19.13 15.30
C ALA A 239 -11.79 20.46 15.55
N VAL A 240 -12.72 20.86 14.68
CA VAL A 240 -13.48 22.10 14.83
C VAL A 240 -14.30 22.09 16.12
N VAL A 241 -14.97 20.97 16.43
CA VAL A 241 -15.73 20.84 17.68
C VAL A 241 -14.80 20.89 18.89
N LYS A 242 -13.67 20.16 18.86
CA LYS A 242 -12.70 20.14 19.97
C LYS A 242 -12.11 21.52 20.27
N ASP A 243 -11.78 22.28 19.23
CA ASP A 243 -11.14 23.60 19.35
C ASP A 243 -12.18 24.73 19.52
N ASN A 244 -13.46 24.40 19.77
CA ASN A 244 -14.59 25.34 19.90
C ASN A 244 -14.70 26.33 18.72
N GLY A 245 -14.51 25.82 17.50
CA GLY A 245 -14.69 26.58 16.27
C GLY A 245 -16.14 26.98 16.00
N ASN A 246 -16.34 27.82 14.99
CA ASN A 246 -17.65 28.35 14.63
C ASN A 246 -18.52 27.26 13.96
N ILE A 247 -19.59 26.84 14.63
CA ILE A 247 -20.60 25.90 14.14
C ILE A 247 -21.98 26.50 14.47
N THR A 248 -22.87 26.60 13.49
CA THR A 248 -24.23 27.10 13.70
C THR A 248 -25.10 26.05 14.40
N GLU A 249 -26.18 26.47 15.07
CA GLU A 249 -27.11 25.53 15.71
C GLU A 249 -27.75 24.54 14.70
N GLU A 250 -27.95 24.97 13.45
CA GLU A 250 -28.42 24.09 12.37
C GLU A 250 -27.38 23.00 12.07
N GLN A 251 -26.11 23.37 11.88
CA GLN A 251 -25.03 22.43 11.62
C GLN A 251 -24.83 21.48 12.81
N LYS A 252 -24.88 21.98 14.05
CA LYS A 252 -24.86 21.17 15.27
C LYS A 252 -26.01 20.15 15.29
N GLY A 253 -27.21 20.57 14.92
CA GLY A 253 -28.37 19.67 14.77
C GLY A 253 -28.16 18.59 13.71
N GLN A 254 -27.50 18.90 12.60
CA GLN A 254 -27.14 17.90 11.58
C GLN A 254 -26.06 16.93 12.08
N LEU A 255 -25.02 17.43 12.77
CA LEU A 255 -23.96 16.61 13.36
C LEU A 255 -24.49 15.64 14.41
N ASN A 256 -25.41 16.09 15.28
CA ASN A 256 -26.06 15.26 16.30
C ASN A 256 -26.77 14.03 15.75
N LYS A 257 -27.23 14.07 14.50
CA LYS A 257 -27.84 12.89 13.85
C LYS A 257 -26.78 11.81 13.58
N ILE A 258 -25.55 12.21 13.25
CA ILE A 258 -24.43 11.32 12.90
C ILE A 258 -23.73 10.81 14.16
N LEU A 259 -23.41 11.70 15.10
CA LEU A 259 -22.78 11.39 16.37
C LEU A 259 -23.15 12.52 17.34
N PRO A 260 -23.50 12.23 18.62
CA PRO A 260 -23.75 13.26 19.61
C PRO A 260 -22.66 14.34 19.61
N TYR A 261 -23.06 15.60 19.60
CA TYR A 261 -22.19 16.74 19.32
C TYR A 261 -20.97 16.77 20.24
N GLU A 262 -21.16 16.47 21.52
CA GLU A 262 -20.11 16.46 22.53
C GLU A 262 -19.04 15.39 22.25
N LEU A 263 -19.41 14.29 21.60
CA LEU A 263 -18.51 13.20 21.27
C LEU A 263 -17.58 13.52 20.11
N TRP A 264 -17.98 14.40 19.18
CA TRP A 264 -17.10 14.83 18.08
C TRP A 264 -15.77 15.41 18.58
N GLY A 265 -15.84 16.27 19.60
CA GLY A 265 -14.65 16.87 20.21
C GLY A 265 -13.94 15.93 21.20
N LYS A 266 -14.72 15.15 21.96
CA LYS A 266 -14.20 14.20 22.97
C LYS A 266 -13.40 13.06 22.34
N ASP A 267 -13.93 12.47 21.26
CA ASP A 267 -13.34 11.32 20.60
C ASP A 267 -12.35 11.74 19.50
N TYR A 268 -12.19 13.05 19.26
CA TYR A 268 -11.21 13.54 18.30
C TYR A 268 -9.77 13.19 18.70
N TYR A 269 -9.10 12.51 17.77
CA TYR A 269 -7.68 12.27 17.82
C TYR A 269 -7.00 12.74 16.53
N ALA A 270 -6.06 13.68 16.66
CA ALA A 270 -5.46 14.39 15.53
C ALA A 270 -4.80 13.48 14.47
N TYR A 271 -4.37 12.28 14.87
CA TYR A 271 -3.63 11.35 14.03
C TYR A 271 -4.47 10.12 13.61
N SER A 272 -5.76 10.06 13.96
CA SER A 272 -6.64 8.99 13.48
C SER A 272 -8.11 9.38 13.50
N THR A 273 -8.79 9.05 12.42
CA THR A 273 -10.26 9.18 12.30
C THR A 273 -10.99 8.06 13.04
N ASN A 274 -10.28 6.97 13.38
CA ASN A 274 -10.85 5.74 13.90
C ASN A 274 -11.54 5.95 15.25
N SER A 275 -11.01 6.85 16.09
CA SER A 275 -11.59 7.16 17.41
C SER A 275 -13.04 7.66 17.30
N ILE A 276 -13.34 8.50 16.30
CA ILE A 276 -14.70 8.98 16.04
C ILE A 276 -15.53 7.91 15.32
N LYS A 277 -14.98 7.29 14.27
CA LYS A 277 -15.73 6.36 13.41
C LYS A 277 -16.10 5.03 14.08
N PHE A 278 -15.33 4.60 15.07
CA PHE A 278 -15.59 3.38 15.82
C PHE A 278 -16.30 3.62 17.15
N ASP A 279 -16.73 4.86 17.42
CA ASP A 279 -17.67 5.10 18.52
C ASP A 279 -18.99 4.36 18.25
N LYS A 280 -19.57 3.76 19.30
CA LYS A 280 -20.77 2.93 19.18
C LYS A 280 -22.02 3.73 18.76
N GLN A 281 -22.01 5.04 18.98
CA GLN A 281 -23.09 5.95 18.60
C GLN A 281 -22.85 6.61 17.23
N PHE A 282 -21.73 6.31 16.57
CA PHE A 282 -21.45 6.81 15.22
C PHE A 282 -22.38 6.14 14.20
N ASN A 283 -23.34 6.91 13.68
CA ASN A 283 -24.29 6.44 12.69
C ASN A 283 -23.76 6.69 11.26
N SER A 284 -22.95 5.76 10.78
CA SER A 284 -22.36 5.80 9.43
C SER A 284 -23.39 5.74 8.29
N SER A 285 -24.61 5.26 8.56
CA SER A 285 -25.67 5.13 7.56
C SER A 285 -26.15 6.48 7.05
N ILE A 286 -26.15 7.52 7.89
CA ILE A 286 -26.59 8.87 7.52
C ILE A 286 -25.65 9.45 6.46
N ILE A 287 -24.33 9.31 6.66
CA ILE A 287 -23.34 9.71 5.66
C ILE A 287 -23.45 8.86 4.40
N SER A 288 -23.66 7.54 4.56
CA SER A 288 -23.69 6.62 3.43
C SER A 288 -24.92 6.81 2.53
N ASN A 289 -26.06 7.21 3.11
CA ASN A 289 -27.30 7.47 2.38
C ASN A 289 -27.30 8.86 1.74
N ASN A 290 -26.69 9.87 2.39
CA ASN A 290 -26.66 11.26 1.91
C ASN A 290 -25.23 11.83 1.84
N PRO A 291 -24.32 11.26 1.02
CA PRO A 291 -22.92 11.66 0.98
C PRO A 291 -22.74 13.11 0.50
N SER A 292 -23.56 13.57 -0.44
CA SER A 292 -23.51 14.94 -0.96
C SER A 292 -23.84 15.98 0.12
N GLU A 293 -24.85 15.71 0.95
CA GLU A 293 -25.24 16.57 2.06
C GLU A 293 -24.13 16.64 3.12
N PHE A 294 -23.53 15.49 3.47
CA PHE A 294 -22.41 15.45 4.41
C PHE A 294 -21.19 16.22 3.89
N VAL A 295 -20.85 16.08 2.61
CA VAL A 295 -19.77 16.85 1.97
C VAL A 295 -20.08 18.35 1.99
N LYS A 296 -21.32 18.75 1.68
CA LYS A 296 -21.76 20.15 1.74
C LYS A 296 -21.62 20.73 3.15
N LEU A 297 -22.13 20.03 4.16
CA LEU A 297 -22.00 20.40 5.57
C LEU A 297 -20.52 20.54 5.97
N SER A 298 -19.71 19.55 5.65
CA SER A 298 -18.26 19.56 5.93
C SER A 298 -17.57 20.76 5.30
N PHE A 299 -17.94 21.12 4.07
CA PHE A 299 -17.39 22.26 3.36
C PHE A 299 -17.84 23.61 3.93
N GLU A 300 -19.07 23.71 4.41
CA GLU A 300 -19.56 24.92 5.11
C GLU A 300 -18.83 25.13 6.43
N ILE A 301 -18.66 24.07 7.22
CA ILE A 301 -17.86 24.10 8.46
C ILE A 301 -16.39 24.44 8.15
N PHE A 302 -15.82 23.87 7.09
CA PHE A 302 -14.47 24.20 6.62
C PHE A 302 -14.32 25.70 6.30
N LYS A 303 -15.27 26.29 5.55
CA LYS A 303 -15.23 27.72 5.18
C LYS A 303 -15.27 28.63 6.42
N GLN A 304 -15.97 28.22 7.47
CA GLN A 304 -16.04 28.94 8.74
C GLN A 304 -14.76 28.75 9.59
N ASN A 305 -14.05 27.63 9.41
CA ASN A 305 -12.92 27.22 10.27
C ASN A 305 -11.68 26.73 9.48
N PRO A 306 -11.19 27.46 8.47
CA PRO A 306 -10.18 26.92 7.55
C PRO A 306 -8.87 26.55 8.26
N GLY A 307 -8.43 27.36 9.22
CA GLY A 307 -7.18 27.11 9.96
C GLY A 307 -7.20 25.82 10.78
N ILE A 308 -8.29 25.57 11.52
CA ILE A 308 -8.45 24.37 12.35
C ILE A 308 -8.51 23.12 11.46
N PHE A 309 -9.31 23.18 10.40
CA PHE A 309 -9.51 22.05 9.49
C PHE A 309 -8.22 21.68 8.74
N ILE A 310 -7.49 22.68 8.20
CA ILE A 310 -6.21 22.47 7.50
C ILE A 310 -5.17 21.90 8.46
N LYS A 311 -5.06 22.44 9.68
CA LYS A 311 -4.13 21.95 10.70
C LYS A 311 -4.45 20.51 11.10
N SER A 312 -5.73 20.17 11.28
CA SER A 312 -6.17 18.80 11.56
C SER A 312 -5.82 17.85 10.41
N TYR A 313 -6.07 18.26 9.17
CA TYR A 313 -5.72 17.48 7.98
C TYR A 313 -4.23 17.16 7.92
N PHE A 314 -3.36 18.17 8.04
CA PHE A 314 -1.90 17.93 7.99
C PHE A 314 -1.40 17.03 9.12
N ARG A 315 -1.99 17.12 10.32
CA ARG A 315 -1.73 16.18 11.42
C ARG A 315 -2.19 14.77 11.08
N GLN A 316 -3.42 14.60 10.58
CA GLN A 316 -3.95 13.30 10.20
C GLN A 316 -3.08 12.61 9.15
N ILE A 317 -2.54 13.38 8.20
CA ILE A 317 -1.71 12.83 7.12
C ILE A 317 -0.20 12.83 7.39
N SER A 318 0.22 13.10 8.63
CA SER A 318 1.63 13.29 8.98
C SER A 318 2.55 12.14 8.56
N LEU A 319 2.08 10.88 8.56
CA LEU A 319 2.90 9.74 8.15
C LEU A 319 3.44 9.87 6.71
N ILE A 320 2.71 10.56 5.84
CA ILE A 320 3.08 10.76 4.44
C ILE A 320 4.26 11.73 4.31
N TRP A 321 4.31 12.80 5.11
CA TRP A 321 5.20 13.93 4.88
C TRP A 321 6.22 14.20 6.02
N GLU A 322 5.95 13.77 7.26
CA GLU A 322 6.89 13.97 8.37
C GLU A 322 7.98 12.89 8.41
N THR A 323 9.24 13.30 8.23
CA THR A 323 10.41 12.40 8.27
C THR A 323 10.78 11.95 9.67
N ARG A 324 10.32 12.66 10.70
CA ARG A 324 10.56 12.34 12.12
C ARG A 324 9.24 12.30 12.86
N GLN A 325 9.14 11.42 13.85
CA GLN A 325 8.07 11.43 14.83
C GLN A 325 8.27 12.64 15.77
N SER A 326 7.19 13.35 16.08
CA SER A 326 7.17 14.66 16.74
C SER A 326 5.88 14.84 17.56
N GLY A 327 6.03 15.27 18.81
CA GLY A 327 4.89 15.45 19.72
C GLY A 327 4.13 14.13 19.93
N ASP A 328 2.80 14.19 19.81
CA ASP A 328 1.90 13.09 20.14
C ASP A 328 1.53 12.21 18.93
N ASN A 329 2.22 12.38 17.78
CA ASN A 329 2.01 11.51 16.64
C ASN A 329 2.53 10.10 16.95
N TYR A 330 1.98 9.10 16.26
CA TYR A 330 2.36 7.70 16.40
C TYR A 330 2.60 7.08 15.04
N VAL A 331 3.16 5.88 15.03
CA VAL A 331 3.17 5.00 13.86
C VAL A 331 2.73 3.63 14.33
N PHE A 332 1.64 3.12 13.76
CA PHE A 332 1.25 1.73 13.98
C PHE A 332 2.12 0.83 13.10
N ILE A 333 2.96 0.04 13.76
CA ILE A 333 3.97 -0.81 13.12
C ILE A 333 3.43 -2.23 12.94
N TRP A 334 2.93 -2.82 14.03
CA TRP A 334 2.50 -4.21 14.12
C TRP A 334 1.78 -4.46 15.45
N GLU A 335 1.16 -5.64 15.56
CA GLU A 335 0.51 -6.14 16.76
C GLU A 335 1.00 -7.57 17.00
N TYR A 336 1.49 -7.84 18.20
CA TYR A 336 2.01 -9.15 18.61
C TYR A 336 1.83 -9.34 20.12
N PRO A 337 1.39 -10.53 20.59
CA PRO A 337 1.03 -11.72 19.82
C PRO A 337 -0.31 -11.58 19.08
N ILE A 338 -0.68 -12.57 18.26
CA ILE A 338 -2.01 -12.69 17.65
C ILE A 338 -3.06 -12.68 18.77
N ASN A 339 -4.01 -11.75 18.68
CA ASN A 339 -5.10 -11.64 19.65
C ASN A 339 -5.97 -12.89 19.69
N GLN A 340 -6.61 -13.09 20.85
CA GLN A 340 -7.56 -14.17 21.07
C GLN A 340 -8.66 -14.13 20.00
N ASN A 341 -8.95 -15.29 19.40
CA ASN A 341 -9.85 -15.40 18.26
C ASN A 341 -10.57 -16.76 18.27
N LYS A 342 -11.72 -16.82 17.60
CA LYS A 342 -12.57 -18.02 17.54
C LYS A 342 -11.95 -19.23 16.81
N TYR A 343 -10.82 -19.04 16.14
CA TYR A 343 -10.09 -20.09 15.42
C TYR A 343 -8.91 -20.67 16.21
N ASN A 344 -8.68 -20.18 17.44
CA ASN A 344 -7.53 -20.55 18.26
C ASN A 344 -6.18 -20.37 17.53
N LEU A 345 -6.11 -19.41 16.60
CA LEU A 345 -4.85 -19.06 15.95
C LEU A 345 -3.97 -18.36 16.98
N LEU A 346 -2.78 -18.91 17.22
CA LEU A 346 -1.79 -18.40 18.16
C LEU A 346 -0.43 -18.40 17.49
N ASN A 347 0.46 -17.50 17.91
CA ASN A 347 1.86 -17.59 17.52
C ASN A 347 2.49 -18.83 18.17
N ALA A 348 3.16 -19.63 17.34
CA ALA A 348 3.91 -20.81 17.74
C ALA A 348 5.26 -20.80 17.00
N PRO A 349 6.22 -19.95 17.46
CA PRO A 349 7.54 -19.82 16.85
C PRO A 349 8.20 -21.18 16.62
N LYS A 350 8.86 -21.34 15.48
CA LYS A 350 9.64 -22.56 15.19
C LYS A 350 11.00 -22.57 15.89
N SER A 351 11.42 -21.44 16.43
CA SER A 351 12.60 -21.30 17.27
C SER A 351 12.42 -20.13 18.23
N ASN A 352 12.36 -20.42 19.54
CA ASN A 352 12.23 -19.38 20.58
C ASN A 352 13.41 -18.40 20.53
N ARG A 353 14.64 -18.89 20.34
CA ARG A 353 15.84 -18.04 20.21
C ARG A 353 15.72 -17.03 19.06
N ILE A 354 15.21 -17.45 17.89
CA ILE A 354 14.98 -16.54 16.76
C ILE A 354 13.85 -15.57 17.09
N SER A 355 12.76 -16.06 17.70
CA SER A 355 11.62 -15.23 18.13
C SER A 355 12.06 -14.12 19.07
N ASP A 356 12.79 -14.45 20.15
CA ASP A 356 13.25 -13.50 21.16
C ASP A 356 14.19 -12.45 20.56
N TYR A 357 15.12 -12.87 19.71
CA TYR A 357 16.03 -11.95 19.02
C TYR A 357 15.25 -10.97 18.13
N LEU A 358 14.35 -11.50 17.29
CA LEU A 358 13.57 -10.67 16.38
C LEU A 358 12.59 -9.76 17.14
N PHE A 359 11.97 -10.24 18.21
CA PHE A 359 11.10 -9.43 19.05
C PHE A 359 11.86 -8.26 19.66
N ASN A 360 13.02 -8.52 20.29
CA ASN A 360 13.88 -7.47 20.85
C ASN A 360 14.38 -6.50 19.77
N PHE A 361 14.71 -7.01 18.58
CA PHE A 361 15.10 -6.16 17.45
C PHE A 361 13.93 -5.28 16.96
N MET A 362 12.72 -5.83 16.85
CA MET A 362 11.53 -5.06 16.47
C MET A 362 11.16 -4.03 17.54
N ASP A 363 11.18 -4.39 18.82
CA ASP A 363 10.94 -3.48 19.93
C ASP A 363 11.95 -2.32 19.95
N TYR A 364 13.24 -2.61 19.78
CA TYR A 364 14.27 -1.58 19.64
C TYR A 364 13.97 -0.64 18.47
N THR A 365 13.68 -1.18 17.28
CA THR A 365 13.40 -0.33 16.11
C THR A 365 12.11 0.48 16.30
N GLY A 366 11.11 -0.07 16.98
CA GLY A 366 9.84 0.59 17.31
C GLY A 366 10.00 1.75 18.29
N LYS A 367 11.00 1.69 19.18
CA LYS A 367 11.43 2.81 20.03
C LYS A 367 12.22 3.89 19.27
N HIS A 368 12.68 3.58 18.05
CA HIS A 368 13.37 4.51 17.16
C HIS A 368 12.63 4.73 15.83
N PRO A 369 11.35 5.15 15.87
CA PRO A 369 10.48 5.21 14.70
C PRO A 369 10.97 6.21 13.65
N SER A 370 11.55 7.34 14.06
CA SER A 370 12.16 8.33 13.15
C SER A 370 13.28 7.79 12.27
N ILE A 371 13.90 6.66 12.65
CA ILE A 371 14.99 6.03 11.89
C ILE A 371 14.42 4.94 10.96
N PHE A 372 13.53 4.10 11.48
CA PHE A 372 13.12 2.87 10.80
C PHE A 372 11.69 2.90 10.24
N TRP A 373 10.79 3.63 10.90
CA TRP A 373 9.34 3.51 10.71
C TRP A 373 8.68 4.81 10.20
N ARG A 374 9.44 5.73 9.61
CA ARG A 374 8.90 6.90 8.90
C ARG A 374 9.09 6.75 7.38
N PRO A 375 8.03 6.44 6.62
CA PRO A 375 8.15 6.18 5.18
C PRO A 375 8.36 7.47 4.35
N ALA A 376 8.14 8.65 4.93
CA ALA A 376 8.31 9.95 4.27
C ALA A 376 9.74 10.17 3.75
N ILE A 377 10.78 9.73 4.47
CA ILE A 377 12.16 9.90 3.99
C ILE A 377 12.41 9.16 2.68
N PHE A 378 11.90 7.92 2.57
CA PHE A 378 12.02 7.11 1.37
C PHE A 378 11.23 7.71 0.19
N MET A 379 10.07 8.32 0.48
CA MET A 379 9.31 9.07 -0.52
C MET A 379 10.12 10.25 -1.07
N TYR A 380 10.67 11.10 -0.20
CA TYR A 380 11.45 12.26 -0.64
C TYR A 380 12.71 11.87 -1.40
N LEU A 381 13.44 10.86 -0.93
CA LEU A 381 14.62 10.34 -1.64
C LEU A 381 14.24 9.75 -3.01
N THR A 382 13.11 9.05 -3.10
CA THR A 382 12.59 8.53 -4.37
C THR A 382 12.23 9.65 -5.34
N PHE A 383 11.56 10.71 -4.87
CA PHE A 383 11.27 11.88 -5.71
C PHE A 383 12.53 12.64 -6.11
N ALA A 384 13.52 12.74 -5.23
CA ALA A 384 14.81 13.34 -5.57
C ALA A 384 15.52 12.54 -6.68
N ILE A 385 15.48 11.20 -6.62
CA ILE A 385 15.97 10.34 -7.71
C ILE A 385 15.20 10.62 -8.99
N PHE A 386 13.87 10.61 -8.98
CA PHE A 386 13.10 10.88 -10.20
C PHE A 386 13.34 12.27 -10.78
N ILE A 387 13.51 13.30 -9.95
CA ILE A 387 13.86 14.66 -10.40
C ILE A 387 15.26 14.68 -11.00
N TYR A 388 16.25 14.08 -10.34
CA TYR A 388 17.61 13.95 -10.86
C TYR A 388 17.61 13.28 -12.23
N GLU A 389 16.90 12.16 -12.34
CA GLU A 389 16.77 11.38 -13.57
C GLU A 389 16.00 12.14 -14.65
N PHE A 390 14.96 12.90 -14.31
CA PHE A 390 14.22 13.75 -15.25
C PHE A 390 15.10 14.85 -15.85
N ILE A 391 16.03 15.39 -15.06
CA ILE A 391 16.98 16.42 -15.53
C ILE A 391 18.06 15.79 -16.44
N LYS A 392 18.49 14.55 -16.16
CA LYS A 392 19.60 13.89 -16.86
C LYS A 392 19.19 13.03 -18.05
N LEU A 393 18.01 12.43 -18.02
CA LEU A 393 17.51 11.47 -19.01
C LEU A 393 16.37 12.07 -19.85
N ASN A 394 15.82 11.22 -20.72
CA ASN A 394 14.61 11.53 -21.47
C ASN A 394 13.44 11.79 -20.50
N LYS A 395 12.75 12.92 -20.69
CA LYS A 395 11.56 13.36 -19.93
C LYS A 395 10.46 12.30 -19.80
N LYS A 396 10.42 11.30 -20.69
CA LYS A 396 9.56 10.10 -20.57
C LYS A 396 9.76 9.33 -19.25
N ILE A 397 10.85 9.54 -18.52
CA ILE A 397 11.08 8.93 -17.21
C ILE A 397 10.00 9.33 -16.18
N ILE A 398 9.31 10.46 -16.38
CA ILE A 398 8.18 10.87 -15.53
C ILE A 398 7.09 9.79 -15.45
N LEU A 399 6.93 8.97 -16.49
CA LEU A 399 5.98 7.86 -16.48
C LEU A 399 6.31 6.82 -15.40
N VAL A 400 7.59 6.61 -15.10
CA VAL A 400 8.03 5.64 -14.09
C VAL A 400 7.58 6.07 -12.69
N SER A 401 7.48 7.37 -12.41
CA SER A 401 7.01 7.86 -11.11
C SER A 401 5.50 7.84 -10.94
N VAL A 402 4.72 7.69 -12.02
CA VAL A 402 3.25 7.79 -12.00
C VAL A 402 2.59 6.82 -11.01
N PRO A 403 2.91 5.51 -10.98
CA PRO A 403 2.30 4.58 -10.03
C PRO A 403 2.44 5.01 -8.57
N LEU A 404 3.66 5.40 -8.18
CA LEU A 404 3.96 5.80 -6.81
C LEU A 404 3.30 7.13 -6.46
N PHE A 405 3.44 8.13 -7.33
CA PHE A 405 2.88 9.46 -7.11
C PHE A 405 1.37 9.41 -6.92
N PHE A 406 0.65 8.68 -7.78
CA PHE A 406 -0.80 8.56 -7.68
C PHE A 406 -1.27 7.60 -6.58
N ASN A 407 -0.43 6.65 -6.14
CA ASN A 407 -0.69 5.90 -4.91
C ASN A 407 -0.65 6.85 -3.70
N ILE A 408 0.37 7.70 -3.58
CA ILE A 408 0.46 8.69 -2.49
C ILE A 408 -0.68 9.71 -2.59
N ALA A 409 -1.01 10.19 -3.79
CA ALA A 409 -2.12 11.11 -4.01
C ALA A 409 -3.46 10.51 -3.56
N SER A 410 -3.67 9.21 -3.78
CA SER A 410 -4.87 8.51 -3.28
C SER A 410 -4.94 8.48 -1.74
N LEU A 411 -3.79 8.36 -1.07
CA LEU A 411 -3.69 8.33 0.40
C LEU A 411 -3.87 9.71 1.02
N LEU A 412 -3.43 10.78 0.36
CA LEU A 412 -3.71 12.16 0.81
C LEU A 412 -5.22 12.39 1.00
N ILE A 413 -6.05 11.77 0.17
CA ILE A 413 -7.51 11.94 0.21
C ILE A 413 -8.16 11.03 1.27
N SER A 414 -7.56 9.87 1.56
CA SER A 414 -8.27 8.75 2.20
C SER A 414 -7.62 8.15 3.44
N MET A 415 -6.43 8.59 3.86
CA MET A 415 -5.69 7.94 4.95
C MET A 415 -6.40 8.08 6.31
N PRO A 416 -6.85 6.98 6.94
CA PRO A 416 -7.64 7.04 8.17
C PRO A 416 -6.80 7.08 9.47
N ALA A 417 -5.54 6.66 9.41
CA ALA A 417 -4.68 6.43 10.57
C ALA A 417 -3.19 6.37 10.17
N GLN A 418 -2.29 6.41 11.15
CA GLN A 418 -0.83 6.39 10.96
C GLN A 418 -0.27 4.96 10.83
N ASP A 419 -0.84 4.17 9.94
CA ASP A 419 -0.43 2.79 9.67
C ASP A 419 0.76 2.73 8.69
N TYR A 420 1.91 2.22 9.15
CA TYR A 420 3.13 2.12 8.32
C TYR A 420 2.90 1.38 6.99
N ARG A 421 2.07 0.33 7.05
CA ARG A 421 1.70 -0.54 5.92
C ARG A 421 1.15 0.20 4.71
N TYR A 422 0.55 1.38 4.87
CA TYR A 422 -0.02 2.14 3.75
C TYR A 422 1.04 2.68 2.79
N LEU A 423 2.26 2.89 3.26
CA LEU A 423 3.35 3.52 2.52
C LEU A 423 4.56 2.60 2.36
N PHE A 424 4.41 1.30 2.64
CA PHE A 424 5.50 0.33 2.54
C PHE A 424 6.07 0.26 1.11
N SER A 425 5.26 0.52 0.08
CA SER A 425 5.72 0.65 -1.31
C SER A 425 6.85 1.68 -1.48
N ASN A 426 6.89 2.74 -0.67
CA ASN A 426 7.92 3.77 -0.76
C ASN A 426 9.31 3.18 -0.48
N VAL A 427 9.40 2.23 0.45
CA VAL A 427 10.65 1.55 0.80
C VAL A 427 11.10 0.61 -0.32
N ILE A 428 10.19 -0.25 -0.79
CA ILE A 428 10.49 -1.19 -1.87
C ILE A 428 10.94 -0.44 -3.12
N ILE A 429 10.23 0.62 -3.50
CA ILE A 429 10.57 1.41 -4.68
C ILE A 429 11.88 2.14 -4.47
N PHE A 430 12.10 2.82 -3.34
CA PHE A 430 13.36 3.53 -3.08
C PHE A 430 14.58 2.62 -3.28
N PHE A 431 14.64 1.49 -2.57
CA PHE A 431 15.75 0.54 -2.70
C PHE A 431 15.79 -0.08 -4.11
N GLY A 432 14.62 -0.33 -4.69
CA GLY A 432 14.46 -0.90 -6.02
C GLY A 432 15.04 -0.02 -7.11
N ILE A 433 14.89 1.31 -7.03
CA ILE A 433 15.34 2.25 -8.05
C ILE A 433 16.67 2.93 -7.75
N LEU A 434 17.22 2.76 -6.55
CA LEU A 434 18.49 3.38 -6.15
C LEU A 434 19.64 3.19 -7.17
N PRO A 435 19.78 2.04 -7.86
CA PRO A 435 20.83 1.88 -8.87
C PRO A 435 20.65 2.75 -10.13
N MET A 436 19.51 3.42 -10.34
CA MET A 436 19.28 4.32 -11.48
C MET A 436 20.38 5.38 -11.61
N ILE A 437 20.79 5.97 -10.48
CA ILE A 437 21.83 7.01 -10.44
C ILE A 437 23.11 6.55 -11.13
N LEU A 438 23.47 5.27 -10.98
CA LEU A 438 24.68 4.68 -11.57
C LEU A 438 24.55 4.46 -13.08
N VAL A 439 23.34 4.16 -13.57
CA VAL A 439 23.06 3.98 -15.00
C VAL A 439 23.18 5.31 -15.73
N SER A 440 22.58 6.35 -15.18
CA SER A 440 22.52 7.67 -15.81
C SER A 440 23.90 8.33 -15.89
N ASN A 441 24.71 8.17 -14.84
CA ASN A 441 26.10 8.65 -14.85
C ASN A 441 26.98 7.96 -15.90
N LYS A 442 26.69 6.70 -16.27
CA LYS A 442 27.40 6.01 -17.35
C LYS A 442 26.99 6.53 -18.72
N ARG A 443 25.70 6.84 -18.92
CA ARG A 443 25.16 7.35 -20.19
C ARG A 443 25.61 8.78 -20.52
N LEU A 444 26.00 9.57 -19.52
CA LEU A 444 26.56 10.92 -19.71
C LEU A 444 28.05 10.92 -20.08
N LYS A 445 28.74 9.78 -19.95
CA LYS A 445 30.18 9.62 -20.28
C LYS A 445 30.41 9.06 -21.68
N ILE A 446 29.34 8.79 -22.43
CA ILE A 446 29.32 8.38 -23.83
C ILE A 446 28.70 9.54 -24.59
#